data_AF-A0A259NG59-F1
#
_entry.id   AF-A0A259NG59-F1
#
_cell.length_a   1.000
_cell.length_b   1.000
_cell.length_c   1.000
_cell.angle_alpha   90.00
_cell.angle_beta   90.00
_cell.angle_gamma   90.00
#
_symmetry.space_group_name_H-M   'P 1'
#
loop_
_entity.id
_entity.type
_entity.pdbx_description
1 polymer ?
#
loop_
_entity_poly.entity_id
_entity_poly.type
_entity_poly.pdbx_seq_one_letter_code
_entity_poly.pdbx_strand_id
1 'polypeptide(L)'
;MKDAFTEIQAAFKATGKPEIRVVYGSSGNFTTQIMNGAPFNLFISADEKFPLELYKNGKTVDAGKVYAIGRIVFIAKNSSGIELSKDKTQLASAITKANKIAIAKPELAPYGRAAIEFMKAEGLWDLAKDKLVYGDNIGAATMFVATGAADVGFTALSL
;
A
#
# COMPACT_ATOMS: atom_id res chain seq x y z
N MET A 1 6.62 5.97 -1.64
CA MET A 1 6.53 5.99 -3.13
C MET A 1 6.46 7.41 -3.71
N LYS A 2 5.70 8.36 -3.14
CA LYS A 2 5.60 9.72 -3.67
C LYS A 2 6.98 10.39 -3.80
N ASP A 3 7.78 10.32 -2.74
CA ASP A 3 9.12 10.93 -2.73
C ASP A 3 10.04 10.30 -3.78
N ALA A 4 10.06 8.97 -3.88
CA ALA A 4 10.79 8.26 -4.92
C ALA A 4 10.38 8.69 -6.34
N PHE A 5 9.08 8.89 -6.60
CA PHE A 5 8.62 9.35 -7.90
C PHE A 5 8.93 10.83 -8.16
N THR A 6 8.99 11.67 -7.11
CA THR A 6 9.48 13.06 -7.23
C THR A 6 10.95 13.08 -7.67
N GLU A 7 11.80 12.22 -7.10
CA GLU A 7 13.20 12.09 -7.51
C GLU A 7 13.32 11.54 -8.95
N ILE A 8 12.55 10.50 -9.28
CA ILE A 8 12.52 9.92 -10.64
C ILE A 8 12.06 10.97 -11.66
N GLN A 9 11.04 11.77 -11.35
CA GLN A 9 10.56 12.87 -12.20
C GLN A 9 11.66 13.89 -12.48
N ALA A 10 12.37 14.33 -11.43
CA ALA A 10 13.47 15.28 -11.56
C ALA A 10 14.61 14.71 -12.41
N ALA A 11 15.03 13.47 -12.13
CA ALA A 11 16.08 12.79 -12.88
C ALA A 11 15.71 12.59 -14.36
N PHE A 12 14.47 12.17 -14.64
CA PHE A 12 13.98 11.98 -16.01
C PHE A 12 13.97 13.29 -16.79
N LYS A 13 13.50 14.38 -16.18
CA LYS A 13 13.51 15.73 -16.78
C LYS A 13 14.93 16.23 -17.05
N ALA A 14 15.88 15.96 -16.16
CA ALA A 14 17.28 16.34 -16.35
C ALA A 14 17.94 15.67 -17.58
N THR A 15 17.39 14.56 -18.07
CA THR A 15 17.85 13.93 -19.33
C THR A 15 17.31 14.60 -20.61
N GLY A 16 16.61 15.74 -20.49
CA GLY A 16 16.00 16.45 -21.62
C GLY A 16 14.69 15.83 -22.11
N LYS A 17 14.12 14.87 -21.35
CA LYS A 17 12.85 14.22 -21.69
C LYS A 17 11.63 15.01 -21.20
N PRO A 18 10.43 14.79 -21.79
CA PRO A 18 9.22 15.47 -21.36
C PRO A 18 8.87 15.23 -19.89
N GLU A 19 8.13 16.15 -19.31
CA GLU A 19 7.59 16.00 -17.96
C GLU A 19 6.60 14.83 -17.89
N ILE A 20 6.79 13.95 -16.90
CA ILE A 20 5.85 12.86 -16.64
C ILE A 20 4.81 13.31 -15.62
N ARG A 21 3.54 13.07 -15.91
CA ARG A 21 2.44 13.26 -14.96
C ARG A 21 2.20 11.97 -14.20
N VAL A 22 2.39 11.99 -12.89
CA VAL A 22 2.17 10.83 -12.02
C VAL A 22 0.81 10.96 -11.32
N VAL A 23 0.02 9.88 -11.36
CA VAL A 23 -1.25 9.76 -10.63
C VAL A 23 -1.10 8.64 -9.61
N TYR A 24 -1.50 8.91 -8.36
CA TYR A 24 -1.36 7.97 -7.26
C TYR A 24 -2.72 7.36 -6.89
N GLY A 25 -2.72 6.08 -6.52
CA GLY A 25 -3.92 5.30 -6.26
C GLY A 25 -3.58 3.85 -5.94
N SER A 26 -4.59 3.02 -5.73
CA SER A 26 -4.40 1.58 -5.56
C SER A 26 -4.21 0.88 -6.90
N SER A 27 -3.41 -0.18 -6.91
CA SER A 27 -3.12 -0.94 -8.13
C SER A 27 -4.40 -1.51 -8.76
N GLY A 28 -5.32 -2.04 -7.95
CA GLY A 28 -6.61 -2.53 -8.44
C GLY A 28 -7.49 -1.45 -9.06
N ASN A 29 -7.55 -0.24 -8.49
CA ASN A 29 -8.31 0.85 -9.09
C ASN A 29 -7.75 1.24 -10.46
N PHE A 30 -6.42 1.34 -10.59
CA PHE A 30 -5.80 1.64 -11.87
C PHE A 30 -5.93 0.50 -12.88
N THR A 31 -5.85 -0.77 -12.44
CA THR A 31 -6.16 -1.92 -13.30
C THR A 31 -7.56 -1.80 -13.88
N THR A 32 -8.58 -1.55 -13.05
CA THR A 32 -9.95 -1.34 -13.53
C THR A 32 -10.06 -0.19 -14.53
N GLN A 33 -9.40 0.94 -14.26
CA GLN A 33 -9.38 2.08 -15.18
C GLN A 33 -8.72 1.74 -16.52
N ILE A 34 -7.55 1.08 -16.51
CA ILE A 34 -6.83 0.67 -17.72
C ILE A 34 -7.66 -0.35 -18.52
N MET A 35 -8.30 -1.30 -17.84
CA MET A 35 -9.22 -2.26 -18.47
C MET A 35 -10.34 -1.53 -19.22
N ASN A 36 -10.87 -0.47 -18.63
CA ASN A 36 -11.91 0.40 -19.20
C ASN A 36 -11.38 1.45 -20.19
N GLY A 37 -10.10 1.40 -20.58
CA GLY A 37 -9.54 2.25 -21.64
C GLY A 37 -8.94 3.57 -21.15
N ALA A 38 -8.67 3.74 -19.86
CA ALA A 38 -7.93 4.91 -19.37
C ALA A 38 -6.54 5.00 -20.02
N PRO A 39 -6.14 6.17 -20.54
CA PRO A 39 -4.98 6.30 -21.44
C PRO A 39 -3.65 6.46 -20.68
N PHE A 40 -3.32 5.51 -19.80
CA PHE A 40 -2.02 5.51 -19.10
C PHE A 40 -0.90 4.96 -19.99
N ASN A 41 0.27 5.61 -19.97
CA ASN A 41 1.43 5.15 -20.74
C ASN A 41 2.30 4.14 -19.98
N LEU A 42 2.31 4.21 -18.65
CA LEU A 42 3.09 3.33 -17.78
C LEU A 42 2.27 3.02 -16.53
N PHE A 43 2.16 1.73 -16.20
CA PHE A 43 1.49 1.26 -15.00
C PHE A 43 2.51 0.68 -14.03
N ILE A 44 2.49 1.20 -12.79
CA ILE A 44 3.38 0.77 -11.71
C ILE A 44 2.50 0.20 -10.60
N SER A 45 2.56 -1.12 -10.44
CA SER A 45 1.74 -1.86 -9.47
C SER A 45 2.54 -2.25 -8.24
N ALA A 46 1.86 -2.38 -7.10
CA ALA A 46 2.45 -2.87 -5.85
C ALA A 46 2.47 -4.41 -5.74
N ASP A 47 1.97 -5.13 -6.75
CA ASP A 47 2.17 -6.58 -6.95
C ASP A 47 2.21 -6.94 -8.45
N GLU A 48 2.57 -8.20 -8.74
CA GLU A 48 2.62 -8.74 -10.10
C GLU A 48 1.24 -9.14 -10.63
N LYS A 49 0.26 -9.39 -9.74
CA LYS A 49 -1.09 -9.84 -10.14
C LYS A 49 -1.72 -8.88 -11.13
N PHE A 50 -1.69 -7.60 -10.83
CA PHE A 50 -2.39 -6.57 -11.61
C PHE A 50 -1.78 -6.32 -13.01
N PRO A 51 -0.46 -6.15 -13.19
CA PRO A 51 0.15 -6.09 -14.53
C PRO A 51 -0.08 -7.35 -15.35
N LEU A 52 0.03 -8.53 -14.73
CA LEU A 52 -0.21 -9.81 -15.41
C LEU A 52 -1.66 -9.96 -15.86
N GLU A 53 -2.62 -9.48 -15.06
CA GLU A 53 -4.03 -9.44 -15.44
C GLU A 53 -4.26 -8.55 -16.66
N LEU A 54 -3.69 -7.34 -16.67
CA LEU A 54 -3.78 -6.44 -17.83
C LEU A 54 -3.17 -7.06 -19.09
N TYR A 55 -2.01 -7.70 -18.96
CA TYR A 55 -1.34 -8.36 -20.08
C TYR A 55 -2.16 -9.50 -20.67
N LYS A 56 -2.73 -10.37 -19.83
CA LYS A 56 -3.62 -11.46 -20.26
C LYS A 56 -4.86 -10.96 -21.02
N ASN A 57 -5.29 -9.73 -20.73
CA ASN A 57 -6.41 -9.08 -21.40
C ASN A 57 -5.99 -8.17 -22.56
N GLY A 58 -4.73 -8.24 -23.01
CA GLY A 58 -4.22 -7.48 -24.14
C GLY A 58 -4.17 -5.96 -23.92
N LYS A 59 -4.13 -5.50 -22.66
CA LYS A 59 -4.12 -4.08 -22.29
C LYS A 59 -2.71 -3.50 -22.13
N THR A 60 -1.67 -4.33 -22.17
CA THR A 60 -0.27 -3.91 -22.07
C THR A 60 0.56 -4.54 -23.18
N VAL A 61 1.68 -3.90 -23.52
CA VAL A 61 2.62 -4.39 -24.54
C VAL A 61 3.40 -5.63 -24.09
N ASP A 62 3.60 -5.79 -22.79
CA ASP A 62 4.28 -6.92 -22.16
C ASP A 62 3.69 -7.23 -20.77
N ALA A 63 4.22 -8.27 -20.12
CA ALA A 63 3.84 -8.72 -18.79
C ALA A 63 4.37 -7.84 -17.64
N GLY A 64 5.21 -6.84 -17.95
CA GLY A 64 5.94 -6.03 -16.99
C GLY A 64 7.22 -6.69 -16.49
N LYS A 65 7.90 -5.98 -15.59
CA LYS A 65 9.12 -6.43 -14.91
C LYS A 65 9.07 -5.99 -13.44
N VAL A 66 9.57 -6.85 -12.55
CA VAL A 66 9.77 -6.49 -11.15
C VAL A 66 10.77 -5.33 -11.07
N TYR A 67 10.31 -4.18 -10.56
CA TYR A 67 11.11 -2.96 -10.43
C TYR A 67 11.58 -2.72 -8.98
N ALA A 68 10.89 -3.30 -7.99
CA ALA A 68 11.19 -3.17 -6.58
C ALA A 68 10.54 -4.30 -5.77
N ILE A 69 11.06 -4.54 -4.57
CA ILE A 69 10.46 -5.44 -3.58
C ILE A 69 10.05 -4.59 -2.37
N GLY A 70 8.74 -4.54 -2.11
CA GLY A 70 8.16 -3.84 -0.98
C GLY A 70 8.35 -4.57 0.34
N ARG A 71 8.24 -3.84 1.45
CA ARG A 71 8.14 -4.40 2.80
C ARG A 71 6.95 -3.79 3.51
N ILE A 72 6.08 -4.64 4.05
CA ILE A 72 5.00 -4.22 4.92
C ILE A 72 5.54 -3.97 6.33
N VAL A 73 5.01 -2.95 7.01
CA VAL A 73 5.36 -2.62 8.39
C VAL A 73 4.11 -2.25 9.17
N PHE A 74 4.17 -2.46 10.48
CA PHE A 74 3.17 -2.01 11.43
C PHE A 74 3.63 -0.68 12.04
N ILE A 75 2.73 0.30 12.11
CA ILE A 75 3.02 1.67 12.54
C ILE A 75 2.01 2.15 13.57
N ALA A 76 2.45 3.11 14.37
CA ALA A 76 1.66 3.88 15.31
C ALA A 76 2.15 5.33 15.24
N LYS A 77 1.33 6.29 15.64
CA LYS A 77 1.77 7.68 15.74
C LYS A 77 2.77 7.81 16.89
N ASN A 78 3.89 8.51 16.70
CA ASN A 78 4.90 8.71 17.76
C ASN A 78 4.32 9.27 19.07
N SER A 79 3.31 10.14 18.96
CA SER A 79 2.63 10.74 20.12
C SER A 79 1.60 9.83 20.80
N SER A 80 1.40 8.60 20.33
CA SER A 80 0.41 7.66 20.88
C SER A 80 0.85 6.98 22.18
N GLY A 81 2.16 7.00 22.47
CA GLY A 81 2.74 6.23 23.58
C GLY A 81 2.69 4.71 23.37
N ILE A 82 2.31 4.24 22.17
CA ILE A 82 2.33 2.82 21.81
C ILE A 82 3.77 2.42 21.47
N GLU A 83 4.35 1.56 22.29
CA GLU A 83 5.64 0.94 21.98
C GLU A 83 5.45 -0.18 20.95
N LEU A 84 6.17 -0.06 19.84
CA LEU A 84 6.18 -1.06 18.78
C LEU A 84 7.40 -1.95 18.92
N SER A 85 7.18 -3.25 18.77
CA SER A 85 8.23 -4.25 18.79
C SER A 85 7.95 -5.36 17.80
N LYS A 86 9.01 -6.08 17.44
CA LYS A 86 8.91 -7.32 16.68
C LYS A 86 8.44 -8.49 17.55
N ASP A 87 8.40 -8.31 18.87
CA ASP A 87 7.82 -9.29 19.77
C ASP A 87 6.31 -9.41 19.53
N LYS A 88 5.87 -10.65 19.28
CA LYS A 88 4.48 -10.98 18.97
C LYS A 88 3.52 -10.59 20.10
N THR A 89 3.94 -10.74 21.35
CA THR A 89 3.12 -10.41 22.52
C THR A 89 2.87 -8.90 22.59
N GLN A 90 3.91 -8.11 22.34
CA GLN A 90 3.80 -6.65 22.28
C GLN A 90 2.93 -6.19 21.10
N LEU A 91 3.08 -6.81 19.93
CA LEU A 91 2.22 -6.54 18.78
C LEU A 91 0.74 -6.88 19.06
N ALA A 92 0.47 -8.04 19.66
CA ALA A 92 -0.87 -8.44 20.09
C ALA A 92 -1.45 -7.46 21.13
N SER A 93 -0.63 -7.00 22.08
CA SER A 93 -1.01 -5.98 23.07
C SER A 93 -1.40 -4.66 22.40
N ALA A 94 -0.61 -4.19 21.43
CA ALA A 94 -0.92 -2.97 20.67
C ALA A 94 -2.25 -3.09 19.90
N ILE A 95 -2.45 -4.20 19.19
CA ILE A 95 -3.69 -4.51 18.46
C ILE A 95 -4.90 -4.59 19.42
N THR A 96 -4.71 -5.19 20.59
CA THR A 96 -5.77 -5.33 21.60
C THR A 96 -6.18 -3.98 22.19
N LYS A 97 -5.21 -3.09 22.43
CA LYS A 97 -5.46 -1.74 22.96
C LYS A 97 -5.99 -0.75 21.93
N ALA A 98 -5.70 -0.96 20.65
CA ALA A 98 -6.21 -0.11 19.59
C ALA A 98 -7.74 -0.21 19.50
N ASN A 99 -8.39 0.93 19.26
CA ASN A 99 -9.80 1.03 18.89
C ASN A 99 -9.96 0.91 17.37
N LYS A 100 -9.01 1.46 16.61
CA LYS A 100 -9.02 1.46 15.14
C LYS A 100 -7.66 1.06 14.59
N ILE A 101 -7.68 0.15 13.62
CA ILE A 101 -6.49 -0.38 12.95
C ILE A 101 -6.60 -0.09 11.46
N ALA A 102 -5.75 0.80 10.94
CA ALA A 102 -5.80 1.18 9.53
C ALA A 102 -5.08 0.18 8.64
N ILE A 103 -5.77 -0.29 7.59
CA ILE A 103 -5.17 -1.02 6.47
C ILE A 103 -5.69 -0.48 5.15
N ALA A 104 -4.95 -0.72 4.06
CA ALA A 104 -5.50 -0.47 2.73
C ALA A 104 -6.57 -1.51 2.38
N LYS A 105 -7.57 -1.16 1.56
CA LYS A 105 -8.59 -2.11 1.08
C LYS A 105 -7.93 -3.31 0.37
N PRO A 106 -8.01 -4.54 0.91
CA PRO A 106 -7.26 -5.70 0.42
C PRO A 106 -7.69 -6.16 -0.98
N GLU A 107 -8.92 -5.82 -1.39
CA GLU A 107 -9.45 -6.08 -2.74
C GLU A 107 -8.72 -5.25 -3.79
N LEU A 108 -8.26 -4.05 -3.41
CA LEU A 108 -7.71 -3.04 -4.32
C LEU A 108 -6.19 -2.87 -4.17
N ALA A 109 -5.68 -3.07 -2.96
CA ALA A 109 -4.32 -2.70 -2.57
C ALA A 109 -3.52 -3.92 -2.08
N PRO A 110 -2.40 -4.25 -2.74
CA PRO A 110 -1.54 -5.37 -2.35
C PRO A 110 -1.06 -5.33 -0.89
N TYR A 111 -0.72 -4.15 -0.38
CA TYR A 111 -0.33 -3.98 1.02
C TYR A 111 -1.46 -4.26 2.02
N GLY A 112 -2.72 -4.04 1.62
CA GLY A 112 -3.89 -4.43 2.43
C GLY A 112 -4.02 -5.94 2.52
N ARG A 113 -3.86 -6.63 1.39
CA ARG A 113 -3.85 -8.09 1.33
C ARG A 113 -2.72 -8.68 2.18
N ALA A 114 -1.50 -8.15 2.03
CA ALA A 114 -0.34 -8.55 2.81
C ALA A 114 -0.54 -8.32 4.32
N ALA A 115 -1.25 -7.26 4.73
CA ALA A 115 -1.59 -7.04 6.14
C ALA A 115 -2.48 -8.15 6.69
N ILE A 116 -3.51 -8.55 5.93
CA ILE A 116 -4.41 -9.65 6.31
C ILE A 116 -3.66 -10.97 6.37
N GLU A 117 -2.85 -11.27 5.36
CA GLU A 117 -2.02 -12.49 5.30
C GLU A 117 -1.08 -12.57 6.50
N PHE A 118 -0.39 -11.47 6.82
CA PHE A 118 0.48 -11.38 7.99
C PHE A 118 -0.31 -11.61 9.29
N MET A 119 -1.42 -10.91 9.51
CA MET A 119 -2.24 -11.08 10.72
C MET A 119 -2.77 -12.50 10.87
N LYS A 120 -3.13 -13.18 9.77
CA LYS A 120 -3.55 -14.58 9.80
C LYS A 120 -2.41 -15.52 10.12
N ALA A 121 -1.25 -15.36 9.47
CA ALA A 121 -0.06 -16.17 9.71
C ALA A 121 0.41 -16.04 11.17
N GLU A 122 0.28 -14.85 11.75
CA GLU A 122 0.62 -14.58 13.14
C GLU A 122 -0.50 -14.89 14.14
N GLY A 123 -1.68 -15.34 13.71
CA GLY A 123 -2.80 -15.60 14.62
C GLY A 123 -3.33 -14.34 15.34
N LEU A 124 -3.11 -13.17 14.75
CA LEU A 124 -3.57 -11.86 15.26
C LEU A 124 -4.89 -11.40 14.62
N TRP A 125 -5.33 -12.10 13.58
CA TRP A 125 -6.50 -11.72 12.78
C TRP A 125 -7.76 -11.54 13.62
N ASP A 126 -8.06 -12.47 14.52
CA ASP A 126 -9.27 -12.40 15.35
C ASP A 126 -9.25 -11.25 16.37
N LEU A 127 -8.06 -10.77 16.76
CA LEU A 127 -7.91 -9.59 17.62
C LEU A 127 -8.14 -8.28 16.85
N ALA A 128 -7.91 -8.29 15.54
CA ALA A 128 -7.85 -7.09 14.71
C ALA A 128 -9.10 -6.86 13.85
N LYS A 129 -9.72 -7.94 13.34
CA LYS A 129 -10.70 -7.89 12.22
C LYS A 129 -11.87 -6.94 12.44
N ASP A 130 -12.40 -6.86 13.67
CA ASP A 130 -13.57 -6.04 14.00
C ASP A 130 -13.21 -4.57 14.26
N LYS A 131 -11.92 -4.23 14.23
CA LYS A 131 -11.37 -2.88 14.47
C LYS A 131 -10.79 -2.25 13.20
N LEU A 132 -10.87 -2.95 12.07
CA LEU A 132 -10.25 -2.51 10.83
C LEU A 132 -10.96 -1.29 10.25
N VAL A 133 -10.18 -0.28 9.90
CA VAL A 133 -10.61 0.85 9.08
C VAL A 133 -9.84 0.84 7.77
N TYR A 134 -10.55 1.03 6.67
CA TYR A 134 -10.00 0.80 5.34
C TYR A 134 -9.71 2.11 4.59
N GLY A 135 -8.45 2.31 4.22
CA GLY A 135 -8.06 3.34 3.25
C GLY A 135 -8.16 2.81 1.82
N ASP A 136 -8.57 3.65 0.86
CA ASP A 136 -8.71 3.22 -0.55
C ASP A 136 -7.38 2.80 -1.21
N ASN A 137 -6.25 3.24 -0.64
CA ASN A 137 -4.91 2.84 -1.01
C ASN A 137 -3.99 2.91 0.22
N ILE A 138 -2.74 2.48 0.05
CA ILE A 138 -1.77 2.43 1.16
C ILE A 138 -1.49 3.81 1.77
N GLY A 139 -1.39 4.86 0.96
CA GLY A 139 -1.17 6.22 1.45
C GLY A 139 -2.34 6.73 2.28
N ALA A 140 -3.59 6.40 1.92
CA ALA A 140 -4.76 6.74 2.72
C ALA A 140 -4.74 6.03 4.09
N ALA A 141 -4.36 4.75 4.13
CA ALA A 141 -4.20 4.02 5.39
C ALA A 141 -3.09 4.61 6.27
N THR A 142 -1.94 4.97 5.68
CA THR A 142 -0.85 5.66 6.39
C THR A 142 -1.34 6.97 6.99
N MET A 143 -2.12 7.76 6.23
CA MET A 143 -2.66 9.04 6.69
C MET A 143 -3.62 8.89 7.85
N PHE A 144 -4.43 7.82 7.91
CA PHE A 144 -5.28 7.57 9.07
C PHE A 144 -4.46 7.40 10.36
N VAL A 145 -3.34 6.69 10.32
CA VAL A 145 -2.45 6.56 11.49
C VAL A 145 -1.74 7.88 11.79
N ALA A 146 -1.18 8.54 10.78
CA ALA A 146 -0.44 9.78 10.95
C ALA A 146 -1.29 10.91 11.57
N THR A 147 -2.56 10.98 11.18
CA THR A 147 -3.52 11.97 11.71
C THR A 147 -4.09 11.57 13.06
N GLY A 148 -4.03 10.29 13.45
CA GLY A 148 -4.68 9.74 14.64
C GLY A 148 -6.14 9.35 14.43
N ALA A 149 -6.61 9.30 13.18
CA ALA A 149 -7.92 8.73 12.85
C ALA A 149 -7.97 7.20 13.09
N ALA A 150 -6.81 6.55 13.08
CA ALA A 150 -6.57 5.20 13.58
C ALA A 150 -5.39 5.21 14.56
N ASP A 151 -5.42 4.31 15.55
CA ASP A 151 -4.40 4.26 16.61
C ASP A 151 -3.10 3.64 16.08
N VAL A 152 -3.27 2.58 15.29
CA VAL A 152 -2.20 1.80 14.66
C VAL A 152 -2.61 1.42 13.24
N GLY A 153 -1.68 0.90 12.45
CA GLY A 153 -2.01 0.37 11.13
C GLY A 153 -0.85 -0.30 10.42
N PHE A 154 -1.14 -0.84 9.25
CA PHE A 154 -0.14 -1.41 8.35
C PHE A 154 0.11 -0.49 7.17
N THR A 155 1.40 -0.24 6.88
CA THR A 155 1.86 0.60 5.76
C THR A 155 3.00 -0.07 4.98
N ALA A 156 3.46 0.57 3.91
CA ALA A 156 4.71 0.23 3.25
C ALA A 156 5.90 0.88 4.00
N LEU A 157 7.03 0.18 4.14
CA LEU A 157 8.26 0.71 4.75
C LEU A 157 8.78 1.98 4.04
N SER A 158 8.46 2.15 2.76
CA SER A 158 8.86 3.30 1.95
C SER A 158 7.96 4.55 2.12
N LEU A 159 7.11 4.56 3.16
CA LEU A 159 6.15 5.62 3.46
C LEU A 159 6.30 6.07 4.91
#